data_AF-X1UR79-F1
#
_entry.id   AF-X1UR79-F1
#
_cell.length_a   1.000
_cell.length_b   1.000
_cell.length_c   1.000
_cell.angle_alpha   90.00
_cell.angle_beta   90.00
_cell.angle_gamma   90.00
#
_symmetry.space_group_name_H-M   'P 1'
#
loop_
_entity.id
_entity.type
_entity.pdbx_description
1 polymer ?
#
loop_
_entity_poly.entity_id
_entity_poly.type
_entity_poly.pdbx_seq_one_letter_code
_entity_poly.pdbx_strand_id
1 'polypeptide(L)'
;MMLTKPIKIYFGLIVLFALLTALNVFLPQGDLIEQLGVELPASKPIMAVAIFFIMLIVYGSLGFVGLTLSKKLGFAGLWDKKVSNKQRFLNPLIVGVIIG
;
A
#
# COMPACT_ATOMS: atom_id res chain seq x y z
N MET A 1 8.38 -12.02 -19.32
CA MET A 1 8.00 -12.53 -17.98
C MET A 1 6.48 -12.52 -17.89
N MET A 2 5.81 -13.68 -17.88
CA MET A 2 4.34 -13.71 -17.78
C MET A 2 3.88 -13.22 -16.40
N LEU A 3 3.00 -12.23 -16.37
CA LEU A 3 2.37 -11.72 -15.13
C LEU A 3 1.44 -12.78 -14.53
N THR A 4 1.89 -13.46 -13.48
CA THR A 4 1.06 -14.41 -12.74
C THR A 4 -0.07 -13.66 -12.00
N LYS A 5 -1.21 -14.34 -11.75
CA LYS A 5 -2.38 -13.72 -11.07
C LYS A 5 -2.01 -12.93 -9.79
N PRO A 6 -1.13 -13.43 -8.89
CA PRO A 6 -0.75 -12.70 -7.69
C PRO A 6 0.01 -11.39 -7.97
N ILE A 7 0.85 -11.36 -9.01
CA ILE A 7 1.62 -10.17 -9.37
C ILE A 7 0.68 -9.09 -9.95
N LYS A 8 -0.34 -9.47 -10.71
CA LYS A 8 -1.37 -8.53 -11.19
C LYS A 8 -2.14 -7.89 -10.04
N ILE A 9 -2.54 -8.70 -9.04
CA ILE A 9 -3.22 -8.21 -7.85
C ILE A 9 -2.31 -7.26 -7.07
N TYR A 10 -1.04 -7.62 -6.91
CA TYR A 10 -0.06 -6.75 -6.25
C TYR A 10 0.04 -5.37 -6.90
N PHE A 11 0.26 -5.30 -8.21
CA PHE A 11 0.34 -4.01 -8.90
C PHE A 11 -1.00 -3.24 -8.86
N GLY A 12 -2.13 -3.95 -9.01
CA GLY A 12 -3.45 -3.34 -8.87
C GLY A 12 -3.67 -2.70 -7.50
N LEU A 13 -3.25 -3.39 -6.43
CA LEU A 13 -3.34 -2.88 -5.05
C LEU A 13 -2.41 -1.68 -4.83
N ILE A 14 -1.20 -1.69 -5.37
CA ILE A 14 -0.26 -0.56 -5.26
C ILE A 14 -0.80 0.67 -6.00
N VAL A 15 -1.35 0.50 -7.21
CA VAL A 15 -1.96 1.60 -7.96
C VAL A 15 -3.18 2.14 -7.22
N LEU A 16 -4.06 1.27 -6.73
CA LEU A 16 -5.22 1.67 -5.94
C LEU A 16 -4.80 2.43 -4.68
N PHE A 17 -3.80 1.92 -3.96
CA PHE A 17 -3.25 2.58 -2.79
C PHE A 17 -2.73 3.99 -3.12
N ALA A 18 -1.89 4.11 -4.15
CA ALA A 18 -1.36 5.40 -4.58
C ALA A 18 -2.48 6.39 -4.98
N LEU A 19 -3.53 5.92 -5.66
CA LEU A 19 -4.71 6.74 -6.00
C LEU A 19 -5.43 7.22 -4.73
N LEU A 20 -5.69 6.32 -3.78
CA LEU A 20 -6.36 6.66 -2.52
C LEU A 20 -5.54 7.69 -1.73
N THR A 21 -4.22 7.54 -1.68
CA THR A 21 -3.34 8.51 -1.00
C THR A 21 -3.33 9.87 -1.71
N ALA A 22 -3.33 9.89 -3.05
CA ALA A 22 -3.41 11.14 -3.80
C ALA A 22 -4.75 11.85 -3.60
N LEU A 23 -5.86 11.10 -3.57
CA LEU A 23 -7.18 11.64 -3.26
C LEU A 23 -7.28 12.16 -1.82
N ASN A 24 -6.52 11.56 -0.89
CA ASN A 24 -6.49 12.01 0.50
C ASN A 24 -6.05 13.47 0.63
N VAL A 25 -5.21 13.99 -0.27
CA VAL A 25 -4.77 15.40 -0.31
C VAL A 25 -5.94 16.40 -0.41
N PHE A 26 -7.07 15.97 -0.98
CA PHE A 26 -8.26 16.81 -1.12
C PHE A 26 -9.25 16.65 0.03
N LEU A 27 -9.02 15.70 0.93
CA LEU A 27 -9.86 15.51 2.11
C LEU A 27 -9.44 16.48 3.22
N PRO A 28 -10.35 16.85 4.14
CA PRO A 28 -9.98 17.63 5.31
C PRO A 28 -9.05 16.80 6.20
N GLN A 29 -7.76 17.14 6.22
CA GLN A 29 -6.76 16.38 6.99
C GLN A 29 -6.58 16.88 8.43
N GLY A 30 -7.39 17.84 8.87
CA GLY A 30 -7.18 18.49 10.18
C GLY A 30 -5.86 19.26 10.22
N ASP A 31 -5.52 19.93 9.11
CA ASP A 31 -4.21 20.56 8.94
C ASP A 31 -4.08 21.80 9.84
N LEU A 32 -3.21 21.68 10.84
CA LEU A 32 -2.71 22.79 11.65
C LEU A 32 -2.12 23.91 10.76
N ILE A 33 -1.58 23.56 9.59
CA ILE A 33 -1.01 24.50 8.61
C ILE A 33 -2.11 25.37 7.96
N GLU A 34 -3.26 24.78 7.62
CA GLU A 34 -4.41 25.50 7.05
C GLU A 34 -5.06 26.38 8.14
N GLN A 35 -5.07 25.93 9.41
CA GLN A 35 -5.51 26.73 10.56
C GLN A 35 -4.56 27.89 10.91
N LEU A 36 -3.25 27.71 10.71
CA LEU A 36 -2.23 28.73 10.98
C LEU A 36 -2.00 29.67 9.78
N GLY A 37 -2.74 29.50 8.68
CA GLY A 37 -2.67 30.38 7.50
C GLY A 37 -1.33 30.34 6.76
N VAL A 38 -0.56 29.26 6.93
CA VAL A 38 0.72 29.08 6.22
C VAL A 38 0.43 28.61 4.80
N GLU A 39 0.96 29.34 3.81
CA GLU A 39 0.80 28.96 2.41
C GLU A 39 1.44 27.59 2.12
N LEU A 40 0.69 26.74 1.40
CA LEU A 40 1.20 25.44 0.98
C LEU A 40 2.41 25.64 0.04
N PRO A 41 3.46 24.80 0.15
CA PRO A 41 4.66 24.91 -0.69
C PRO A 41 4.39 24.69 -2.18
N ALA A 42 3.23 24.13 -2.54
CA ALA A 42 2.75 24.00 -3.90
C ALA A 42 1.21 23.90 -3.92
N SER A 43 0.61 23.95 -5.11
CA SER A 43 -0.83 23.73 -5.25
C SER A 43 -1.25 22.29 -4.90
N LYS A 44 -2.45 22.11 -4.33
CA LYS A 44 -3.00 20.79 -3.94
C LYS A 44 -2.94 19.75 -5.07
N PRO A 45 -3.26 20.06 -6.34
CA PRO A 45 -3.14 19.10 -7.44
C PRO A 45 -1.71 18.65 -7.72
N ILE A 46 -0.73 19.56 -7.64
CA ILE A 46 0.69 19.22 -7.84
C ILE A 46 1.16 18.29 -6.72
N MET A 47 0.78 18.58 -5.48
CA MET A 47 1.08 17.71 -4.34
C MET A 47 0.46 16.31 -4.49
N ALA A 48 -0.81 16.22 -4.92
CA ALA A 48 -1.48 14.95 -5.13
C ALA A 48 -0.77 14.08 -6.18
N VAL A 49 -0.33 14.68 -7.30
CA VAL A 49 0.44 13.98 -8.34
C VAL A 49 1.81 13.54 -7.80
N ALA A 50 2.50 14.40 -7.06
CA ALA A 50 3.79 14.04 -6.45
C ALA A 50 3.64 12.87 -5.48
N ILE A 51 2.65 12.92 -4.58
CA ILE A 51 2.34 11.86 -3.63
C ILE A 51 1.99 10.57 -4.36
N PHE A 52 1.19 10.61 -5.42
CA PHE A 52 0.88 9.43 -6.22
C PHE A 52 2.15 8.72 -6.71
N PHE A 53 3.06 9.45 -7.36
CA PHE A 53 4.30 8.86 -7.88
C PHE A 53 5.26 8.43 -6.79
N ILE A 54 5.38 9.20 -5.71
CA ILE A 54 6.17 8.82 -4.54
C ILE A 54 5.65 7.50 -3.96
N MET A 55 4.33 7.36 -3.78
CA MET A 55 3.72 6.14 -3.24
C MET A 55 3.96 4.94 -4.16
N LEU A 56 3.82 5.11 -5.48
CA LEU A 56 4.16 4.07 -6.45
C LEU A 56 5.62 3.64 -6.37
N ILE A 57 6.55 4.59 -6.31
CA ILE A 57 7.98 4.27 -6.30
C ILE A 57 8.38 3.64 -4.97
N VAL A 58 8.06 4.29 -3.85
CA VAL A 58 8.49 3.84 -2.52
C VAL A 58 7.81 2.54 -2.15
N TYR A 59 6.48 2.50 -2.11
CA TYR A 59 5.75 1.31 -1.66
C TYR A 59 5.68 0.23 -2.75
N GLY A 60 5.70 0.61 -4.03
CA GLY A 60 5.81 -0.35 -5.12
C GLY A 60 7.19 -1.01 -5.20
N SER A 61 8.29 -0.29 -4.98
CA SER A 61 9.61 -0.94 -4.92
C SER A 61 9.74 -1.79 -3.66
N LEU A 62 9.37 -1.25 -2.50
CA LEU A 62 9.48 -1.95 -1.22
C LEU A 62 8.62 -3.23 -1.19
N GLY A 63 7.37 -3.14 -1.64
CA GLY A 63 6.49 -4.30 -1.75
C GLY A 63 6.99 -5.34 -2.76
N PHE A 64 7.60 -4.92 -3.86
CA PHE A 64 8.19 -5.82 -4.85
C PHE A 64 9.43 -6.55 -4.31
N VAL A 65 10.27 -5.83 -3.55
CA VAL A 65 11.40 -6.43 -2.82
C VAL A 65 10.89 -7.47 -1.83
N GLY A 66 9.88 -7.13 -1.03
CA GLY A 66 9.24 -8.08 -0.10
C GLY A 66 8.67 -9.32 -0.81
N LEU A 67 8.01 -9.14 -1.95
CA LEU A 67 7.50 -10.24 -2.77
C LEU A 67 8.63 -11.11 -3.35
N THR A 68 9.76 -10.52 -3.67
CA THR A 68 10.93 -11.24 -4.21
C THR A 68 11.62 -12.04 -3.11
N LEU A 69 11.83 -11.45 -1.93
CA LEU A 69 12.38 -12.14 -0.78
C LEU A 69 11.47 -13.28 -0.33
N SER A 70 10.15 -13.08 -0.28
CA SER A 70 9.24 -14.13 0.18
C SER A 70 9.29 -15.37 -0.70
N LYS A 71 9.39 -15.18 -2.02
CA LYS A 71 9.61 -16.27 -2.98
C LYS A 71 10.96 -16.96 -2.77
N LYS A 72 12.03 -16.19 -2.53
CA LYS A 72 13.38 -16.75 -2.28
C LYS A 72 13.44 -17.59 -1.01
N LEU A 73 12.69 -17.21 0.02
CA LEU A 73 12.61 -17.92 1.29
C LEU A 73 11.65 -19.13 1.26
N GLY A 74 10.98 -19.37 0.13
CA GLY A 74 10.04 -20.48 -0.01
C GLY A 74 8.72 -20.28 0.75
N PHE A 75 8.37 -19.05 1.12
CA PHE A 75 7.07 -18.78 1.73
C PHE A 75 5.94 -19.08 0.76
N ALA A 76 4.81 -19.54 1.32
CA ALA A 76 3.60 -19.75 0.56
C ALA A 76 3.16 -18.45 -0.12
N GLY A 77 2.75 -18.55 -1.38
CA GLY A 77 2.23 -17.41 -2.13
C GLY A 77 0.93 -16.88 -1.53
N LEU A 78 0.59 -15.61 -1.83
CA LEU A 78 -0.62 -14.93 -1.35
C LEU A 78 -1.91 -15.75 -1.55
N TRP A 79 -1.98 -16.54 -2.62
CA TRP A 79 -3.13 -17.36 -2.99
C TRP A 79 -2.78 -18.86 -3.10
N ASP A 80 -1.78 -19.32 -2.35
CA ASP A 80 -1.36 -20.73 -2.35
C ASP A 80 -2.45 -21.66 -1.81
N LYS A 81 -2.95 -22.57 -2.64
CA LYS A 81 -4.03 -23.52 -2.29
C LYS A 81 -3.75 -24.35 -1.03
N LYS A 82 -2.47 -24.50 -0.63
CA LYS A 82 -2.08 -25.22 0.59
C LYS A 82 -2.43 -24.45 1.88
N VAL A 83 -2.66 -23.14 1.78
CA VAL A 83 -2.98 -22.28 2.93
C VAL A 83 -4.47 -21.96 2.94
N SER A 84 -5.14 -22.33 4.04
CA SER A 84 -6.57 -22.07 4.24
C SER A 84 -6.85 -20.58 4.53
N ASN A 85 -8.08 -20.11 4.26
CA ASN A 85 -8.46 -18.73 4.58
C ASN A 85 -8.38 -18.41 6.08
N LYS A 86 -8.58 -19.41 6.96
CA LYS A 86 -8.38 -19.24 8.41
C LYS A 86 -6.92 -18.89 8.73
N GLN A 87 -5.96 -19.62 8.15
CA GLN A 87 -4.54 -19.34 8.34
C GLN A 87 -4.11 -18.00 7.74
N ARG A 88 -4.71 -17.58 6.62
CA ARG A 88 -4.37 -16.31 5.96
C ARG A 88 -4.92 -15.07 6.66
N PHE A 89 -6.12 -15.14 7.23
CA PHE A 89 -6.83 -13.95 7.72
C PHE A 89 -7.18 -14.05 9.20
N LEU A 90 -7.69 -15.19 9.67
CA LEU A 90 -8.20 -15.32 11.03
C LEU A 90 -7.07 -15.43 12.06
N ASN A 91 -6.03 -16.24 11.80
CA ASN A 91 -4.91 -16.36 12.75
C ASN A 91 -4.16 -15.04 12.93
N PRO A 92 -3.78 -14.31 11.86
CA PRO A 92 -3.12 -13.01 12.00
C PRO A 92 -4.01 -11.98 12.71
N LEU A 93 -5.33 -11.99 12.45
CA LEU A 93 -6.27 -11.11 13.13
C LEU A 93 -6.30 -11.37 14.65
N ILE A 94 -6.44 -12.64 15.06
CA ILE A 94 -6.48 -13.00 16.48
C ILE A 94 -5.18 -12.59 17.17
N VAL A 95 -4.03 -12.91 16.55
CA VAL A 95 -2.71 -12.54 17.09
C VAL A 95 -2.58 -11.01 17.17
N GLY A 96 -3.01 -10.29 16.14
CA GLY A 96 -3.00 -8.84 16.12
C GLY A 96 -3.89 -8.20 17.18
N VAL A 97 -5.06 -8.78 17.49
CA VAL A 97 -5.95 -8.27 18.55
C VAL A 97 -5.40 -8.55 19.96
N ILE A 98 -4.68 -9.66 20.13
CA ILE A 98 -4.11 -10.02 21.44
C ILE A 98 -2.82 -9.25 21.74
N ILE A 99 -1.99 -9.03 20.72
CA ILE A 99 -0.65 -8.43 20.86
C ILE A 99 -0.63 -6.93 20.53
N GLY A 100 -1.49 -6.47 19.61
CA GLY A 100 -1.55 -5.08 19.14
C GLY A 100 -2.44 -4.20 19.99
#